data_AF-A0A832QE06-F1
#
_entry.id   AF-A0A832QE06-F1
#
_cell.length_a   1.000
_cell.length_b   1.000
_cell.length_c   1.000
_cell.angle_alpha   90.00
_cell.angle_beta   90.00
_cell.angle_gamma   90.00
#
_symmetry.space_group_name_H-M   'P 1'
#
loop_
_entity.id
_entity.type
_entity.pdbx_description
1 polymer ?
#
loop_
_entity_poly.entity_id
_entity_poly.type
_entity_poly.pdbx_seq_one_letter_code
_entity_poly.pdbx_strand_id
1 'polypeptide(L)'
;MKKETIHNLNRIQKRWQEKSNYINKFLKKLLKTEINIETNVYCVHPNSCRGYVLENSTNDIIWGHVNGIENPNYDLVYLTHETLHYVFLRNKKWSKEREDVVHTIIELIADNELYTELSGKSKYHIGHRYLSKIKKEIYPYWLSFLNLSEEKLTKHIIEDGIITSKEEYEKAKNIINDSSFKRMN
;
A
#
# COMPACT_ATOMS: atom_id res chain seq x y z
N MET A 1 18.78 24.50 -1.32
CA MET A 1 19.03 23.24 -0.55
C MET A 1 18.46 23.26 0.87
N LYS A 2 19.09 23.85 1.91
CA LYS A 2 18.56 23.79 3.30
C LYS A 2 17.14 24.35 3.45
N LYS A 3 16.85 25.50 2.83
CA LYS A 3 15.52 26.13 2.85
C LYS A 3 14.45 25.24 2.20
N GLU A 4 14.76 24.67 1.03
CA GLU A 4 13.85 23.76 0.31
C GLU A 4 13.58 22.47 1.09
N THR A 5 14.59 21.90 1.75
CA THR A 5 14.40 20.72 2.62
C THR A 5 13.49 21.04 3.81
N ILE A 6 13.67 22.19 4.47
CA ILE A 6 12.79 22.62 5.57
C ILE A 6 11.36 22.86 5.07
N HIS A 7 11.21 23.50 3.91
CA HIS A 7 9.90 23.68 3.29
C HIS A 7 9.23 22.33 2.97
N ASN A 8 10.01 21.37 2.45
CA ASN A 8 9.55 20.01 2.18
C ASN A 8 9.04 19.32 3.45
N LEU A 9 9.82 19.38 4.54
CA LEU A 9 9.43 18.86 5.85
C LEU A 9 8.09 19.44 6.31
N ASN A 10 7.98 20.77 6.35
CA ASN A 10 6.76 21.44 6.83
C ASN A 10 5.54 21.06 5.97
N ARG A 11 5.73 20.94 4.65
CA ARG A 11 4.68 20.56 3.70
C ARG A 11 4.19 19.13 3.94
N ILE A 12 5.10 18.17 4.09
CA ILE A 12 4.79 16.77 4.36
C ILE A 12 4.10 16.65 5.73
N GLN A 13 4.66 17.27 6.76
CA GLN A 13 4.13 17.23 8.12
C GLN A 13 2.69 17.77 8.17
N LYS A 14 2.44 18.92 7.55
CA LYS A 14 1.09 19.51 7.49
C LYS A 14 0.10 18.56 6.82
N ARG A 15 0.43 18.01 5.65
CA ARG A 15 -0.45 17.08 4.93
C ARG A 15 -0.72 15.81 5.72
N TRP A 16 0.30 15.27 6.37
CA TRP A 16 0.14 14.09 7.22
C TRP A 16 -0.78 14.38 8.40
N GLN A 17 -0.59 15.50 9.10
CA GLN A 17 -1.47 15.90 10.21
C GLN A 17 -2.93 16.06 9.78
N GLU A 18 -3.17 16.59 8.59
CA GLU A 18 -4.53 16.76 8.04
C GLU A 18 -5.21 15.44 7.66
N LYS A 19 -4.44 14.40 7.31
CA LYS A 19 -4.98 13.17 6.68
C LYS A 19 -4.72 11.88 7.46
N SER A 20 -3.83 11.85 8.43
CA SER A 20 -3.43 10.64 9.17
C SER A 20 -4.62 9.92 9.80
N ASN A 21 -5.54 10.66 10.44
CA ASN A 21 -6.75 10.07 11.03
C ASN A 21 -7.64 9.39 9.98
N TYR A 22 -7.72 9.94 8.77
CA TYR A 22 -8.47 9.34 7.68
C TYR A 22 -7.76 8.08 7.15
N ILE A 23 -6.44 8.17 6.91
CA ILE A 23 -5.61 7.05 6.45
C ILE A 23 -5.67 5.89 7.45
N ASN A 24 -5.56 6.16 8.75
CA ASN A 24 -5.63 5.14 9.80
C ASN A 24 -7.00 4.45 9.84
N LYS A 25 -8.09 5.21 9.68
CA LYS A 25 -9.45 4.62 9.57
C LYS A 25 -9.59 3.76 8.32
N PHE A 26 -9.05 4.21 7.19
CA PHE A 26 -9.03 3.46 5.95
C PHE A 26 -8.26 2.14 6.13
N LEU A 27 -7.03 2.18 6.64
CA LEU A 27 -6.20 1.00 6.88
C LEU A 27 -6.87 0.03 7.85
N LYS A 28 -7.45 0.53 8.95
CA LYS A 28 -8.19 -0.29 9.92
C LYS A 28 -9.37 -1.03 9.28
N LYS A 29 -10.12 -0.34 8.43
CA LYS A 29 -11.24 -0.92 7.69
C LYS A 29 -10.76 -1.97 6.68
N LEU A 30 -9.70 -1.66 5.94
CA LEU A 30 -9.16 -2.53 4.90
C LEU A 30 -8.55 -3.81 5.48
N LEU A 31 -7.65 -3.66 6.46
CA LEU A 31 -6.92 -4.76 7.06
C LEU A 31 -7.70 -5.50 8.15
N LYS A 32 -8.85 -4.96 8.58
CA LYS A 32 -9.70 -5.50 9.65
C LYS A 32 -8.95 -5.63 10.98
N THR A 33 -7.87 -4.87 11.14
CA THR A 33 -7.04 -4.82 12.35
C THR A 33 -6.50 -3.40 12.52
N GLU A 34 -6.15 -3.04 13.75
CA GLU A 34 -5.55 -1.75 14.04
C GLU A 34 -4.03 -1.83 13.82
N ILE A 35 -3.50 -0.89 13.03
CA ILE A 35 -2.06 -0.75 12.82
C ILE A 35 -1.54 0.31 13.79
N ASN A 36 -0.73 -0.10 14.75
CA ASN A 36 -0.07 0.79 15.70
C ASN A 36 1.43 0.81 15.39
N ILE A 37 1.83 1.56 14.38
CA ILE A 37 3.24 1.84 14.09
C ILE A 37 3.43 3.35 14.05
N GLU A 38 4.27 3.84 14.94
CA GLU A 38 4.78 5.20 14.91
C GLU A 38 6.06 5.22 14.09
N THR A 39 6.12 6.03 13.03
CA THR A 39 7.30 6.15 12.16
C THR A 39 7.98 7.51 12.28
N ASN A 40 9.30 7.50 12.26
CA ASN A 40 10.10 8.72 12.17
C ASN A 40 10.41 8.99 10.69
N VAL A 41 10.05 10.17 10.18
CA VAL A 41 10.30 10.53 8.78
C VAL A 41 11.39 11.60 8.70
N TYR A 42 12.56 11.21 8.19
CA TYR A 42 13.67 12.13 7.92
C TYR A 42 13.51 12.69 6.51
N CYS A 43 13.08 13.95 6.45
CA CYS A 43 12.84 14.62 5.18
C CYS A 43 14.15 15.08 4.54
N VAL A 44 14.38 14.65 3.30
CA VAL A 44 15.48 15.12 2.45
C VAL A 44 14.94 16.08 1.38
N HIS A 45 15.83 16.58 0.53
CA HIS A 45 15.44 17.45 -0.58
C HIS A 45 14.51 16.70 -1.56
N PRO A 46 13.42 17.30 -2.05
CA PRO A 46 12.47 16.60 -2.93
C PRO A 46 13.09 16.11 -4.25
N ASN A 47 14.06 16.85 -4.81
CA ASN A 47 14.79 16.44 -6.01
C ASN A 47 15.75 15.26 -5.78
N SER A 48 15.93 14.81 -4.53
CA SER A 48 16.70 13.59 -4.26
C SER A 48 15.94 12.32 -4.64
N CYS A 49 14.61 12.41 -4.85
CA CYS A 49 13.73 11.30 -5.23
C CYS A 49 13.97 10.04 -4.38
N ARG A 50 13.97 10.21 -3.07
CA ARG A 50 14.18 9.14 -2.08
C ARG A 50 12.87 8.79 -1.39
N GLY A 51 12.66 7.50 -1.22
CA GLY A 51 11.62 6.90 -0.40
C GLY A 51 12.06 5.48 -0.07
N TYR A 52 12.44 5.24 1.19
CA TYR A 52 12.83 3.92 1.68
C TYR A 52 12.86 3.89 3.21
N VAL A 53 12.57 2.72 3.77
CA VAL A 53 12.84 2.35 5.16
C VAL A 53 14.34 2.12 5.42
N LEU A 54 14.84 2.47 6.61
CA LEU A 54 16.20 2.13 7.02
C LEU A 54 16.28 0.67 7.50
N GLU A 55 17.15 -0.13 6.90
CA GLU A 55 17.26 -1.59 7.14
C GLU A 55 17.60 -1.97 8.60
N ASN A 56 18.31 -1.11 9.33
CA ASN A 56 18.71 -1.35 10.72
C ASN A 56 17.88 -0.52 11.72
N SER A 57 16.73 -0.02 11.30
CA SER A 57 15.79 0.71 12.14
C SER A 57 14.48 -0.04 12.27
N THR A 58 13.77 0.20 13.37
CA THR A 58 12.43 -0.35 13.62
C THR A 58 11.31 0.48 12.99
N ASN A 59 11.57 1.74 12.62
CA ASN A 59 10.51 2.66 12.20
C ASN A 59 10.99 3.95 11.49
N ASP A 60 12.24 4.02 11.01
CA ASP A 60 12.79 5.22 10.36
C ASP A 60 12.68 5.19 8.84
N ILE A 61 12.07 6.23 8.27
CA ILE A 61 11.89 6.40 6.82
C ILE A 61 12.70 7.61 6.34
N ILE A 62 13.43 7.46 5.24
CA ILE A 62 14.01 8.59 4.49
C ILE A 62 13.05 8.96 3.37
N TRP A 63 12.62 10.23 3.32
CA TRP A 63 11.63 10.67 2.34
C TRP A 63 11.94 12.03 1.71
N GLY A 64 11.78 12.12 0.39
CA GLY A 64 11.80 13.37 -0.35
C GLY A 64 11.66 13.12 -1.84
N HIS A 65 10.51 13.49 -2.42
CA HIS A 65 10.20 13.22 -3.82
C HIS A 65 9.53 14.41 -4.51
N VAL A 66 9.97 14.74 -5.73
CA VAL A 66 9.44 15.87 -6.51
C VAL A 66 7.95 15.71 -6.83
N ASN A 67 7.50 14.49 -7.15
CA ASN A 67 6.08 14.17 -7.35
C ASN A 67 5.17 14.55 -6.16
N GLY A 68 5.70 14.56 -4.93
CA GLY A 68 4.96 15.03 -3.77
C GLY A 68 4.66 16.52 -3.81
N ILE A 69 5.48 17.33 -4.49
CA ILE A 69 5.22 18.77 -4.65
C ILE A 69 3.95 18.96 -5.49
N GLU A 70 3.90 18.31 -6.65
CA GLU A 70 2.82 18.45 -7.64
C GLU A 70 1.54 17.73 -7.23
N ASN A 71 1.67 16.61 -6.52
CA ASN A 71 0.56 15.76 -6.14
C ASN A 71 0.52 15.53 -4.62
N PRO A 72 -0.43 16.17 -3.91
CA PRO A 72 -0.58 16.01 -2.47
C PRO A 72 -0.75 14.58 -1.97
N ASN A 73 -1.37 13.72 -2.76
CA ASN A 73 -1.62 12.33 -2.38
C ASN A 73 -0.37 11.47 -2.50
N TYR A 74 0.61 11.85 -3.31
CA TYR A 74 1.82 11.06 -3.53
C TYR A 74 2.59 10.83 -2.23
N ASP A 75 2.88 11.89 -1.47
CA ASP A 75 3.61 11.74 -0.20
C ASP A 75 2.82 10.87 0.79
N LEU A 76 1.50 11.06 0.88
CA LEU A 76 0.65 10.31 1.81
C LEU A 76 0.63 8.82 1.48
N VAL A 77 0.48 8.48 0.20
CA VAL A 77 0.43 7.09 -0.27
C VAL A 77 1.77 6.41 -0.03
N TYR A 78 2.87 7.02 -0.45
CA TYR A 78 4.16 6.35 -0.38
C TYR A 78 4.79 6.38 1.02
N LEU A 79 4.53 7.38 1.87
CA LEU A 79 4.85 7.26 3.29
C LEU A 79 4.07 6.13 3.95
N THR A 80 2.81 5.92 3.55
CA THR A 80 2.04 4.75 3.99
C THR A 80 2.67 3.46 3.48
N HIS A 81 3.06 3.39 2.21
CA HIS A 81 3.78 2.25 1.61
C HIS A 81 5.04 1.90 2.43
N GLU A 82 5.90 2.88 2.70
CA GLU A 82 7.11 2.66 3.49
C GLU A 82 6.78 2.21 4.92
N THR A 83 5.75 2.78 5.55
CA THR A 83 5.29 2.35 6.88
C THR A 83 4.83 0.89 6.88
N LEU A 84 4.18 0.42 5.80
CA LEU A 84 3.72 -0.97 5.71
C LEU A 84 4.86 -1.98 5.63
N HIS A 85 6.07 -1.61 5.18
CA HIS A 85 7.25 -2.50 5.28
C HIS A 85 7.60 -2.83 6.74
N TYR A 86 7.25 -1.96 7.71
CA TYR A 86 7.38 -2.24 9.14
C TYR A 86 6.21 -3.06 9.70
N VAL A 87 5.03 -3.01 9.08
CA VAL A 87 3.90 -3.88 9.43
C VAL A 87 4.17 -5.30 8.96
N PHE A 88 4.59 -5.44 7.70
CA PHE A 88 4.89 -6.72 7.07
C PHE A 88 6.39 -7.02 7.15
N LEU A 89 6.90 -7.12 8.39
CA LEU A 89 8.31 -7.28 8.72
C LEU A 89 9.04 -8.28 7.81
N ARG A 90 9.99 -7.77 7.02
CA ARG A 90 10.88 -8.61 6.22
C ARG A 90 11.78 -9.42 7.15
N ASN A 91 11.79 -10.73 6.97
CA ASN A 91 12.73 -11.61 7.66
C ASN A 91 13.83 -12.02 6.68
N LYS A 92 15.11 -11.91 7.08
CA LYS A 92 16.27 -12.29 6.26
C LYS A 92 16.26 -13.76 5.79
N LYS A 93 15.39 -14.60 6.36
CA LYS A 93 15.17 -16.00 5.95
C LYS A 93 14.10 -16.18 4.88
N TRP A 94 13.41 -15.13 4.46
CA TRP A 94 12.38 -15.24 3.42
C TRP A 94 13.00 -15.56 2.07
N SER A 95 12.31 -16.38 1.29
CA SER A 95 12.60 -16.53 -0.13
C SER A 95 12.25 -15.24 -0.86
N LYS A 96 12.93 -14.98 -1.99
CA LYS A 96 12.64 -13.83 -2.85
C LYS A 96 11.17 -13.79 -3.28
N GLU A 97 10.59 -14.94 -3.58
CA GLU A 97 9.18 -15.08 -3.95
C GLU A 97 8.24 -14.61 -2.83
N ARG A 98 8.53 -14.97 -1.57
CA ARG A 98 7.75 -14.51 -0.42
C ARG A 98 7.86 -13.00 -0.24
N GLU A 99 9.06 -12.44 -0.40
CA GLU A 99 9.25 -10.98 -0.36
C GLU A 99 8.45 -10.27 -1.46
N ASP A 100 8.46 -10.81 -2.68
CA ASP A 100 7.75 -10.23 -3.81
C ASP A 100 6.23 -10.28 -3.63
N VAL A 101 5.69 -11.38 -3.08
CA VAL A 101 4.26 -11.48 -2.71
C VAL A 101 3.89 -10.43 -1.66
N VAL A 102 4.70 -10.30 -0.60
CA VAL A 102 4.43 -9.32 0.47
C VAL A 102 4.51 -7.88 -0.06
N HIS A 103 5.51 -7.57 -0.88
CA HIS A 103 5.61 -6.26 -1.52
C HIS A 103 4.40 -5.98 -2.42
N THR A 104 3.95 -6.99 -3.18
CA THR A 104 2.74 -6.85 -4.00
C THR A 104 1.50 -6.53 -3.15
N ILE A 105 1.37 -7.13 -1.96
CA ILE A 105 0.29 -6.80 -1.02
C ILE A 105 0.41 -5.35 -0.52
N ILE A 106 1.62 -4.88 -0.21
CA ILE A 106 1.88 -3.49 0.17
C ILE A 106 1.46 -2.53 -0.95
N GLU A 107 1.82 -2.83 -2.21
CA GLU A 107 1.39 -2.03 -3.37
C GLU A 107 -0.12 -2.05 -3.58
N LEU A 108 -0.79 -3.17 -3.33
CA LEU A 108 -2.25 -3.22 -3.39
C LEU A 108 -2.86 -2.33 -2.30
N ILE A 109 -2.38 -2.39 -1.05
CA ILE A 109 -2.90 -1.58 0.04
C ILE A 109 -2.69 -0.07 -0.21
N ALA A 110 -1.45 0.33 -0.49
CA ALA A 110 -1.07 1.73 -0.56
C ALA A 110 -1.25 2.28 -1.99
N ASP A 111 -0.45 1.80 -2.94
CA ASP A 111 -0.37 2.34 -4.29
C ASP A 111 -1.68 2.19 -5.06
N ASN A 112 -2.45 1.12 -4.81
CA ASN A 112 -3.79 0.93 -5.38
C ASN A 112 -4.90 1.49 -4.49
N GLU A 113 -5.25 0.81 -3.39
CA GLU A 113 -6.49 1.10 -2.66
C GLU A 113 -6.46 2.48 -2.00
N LEU A 114 -5.40 2.82 -1.25
CA LEU A 114 -5.30 4.12 -0.59
C LEU A 114 -5.21 5.27 -1.60
N TYR A 115 -4.45 5.09 -2.68
CA TYR A 115 -4.37 6.11 -3.72
C TYR A 115 -5.73 6.29 -4.40
N THR A 116 -6.41 5.20 -4.73
CA THR A 116 -7.76 5.24 -5.32
C THR A 116 -8.73 5.96 -4.40
N GLU A 117 -8.70 5.65 -3.10
CA GLU A 117 -9.51 6.32 -2.07
C GLU A 117 -9.22 7.84 -2.00
N LEU A 118 -7.95 8.26 -2.06
CA LEU A 118 -7.57 9.67 -1.97
C LEU A 118 -7.78 10.46 -3.26
N SER A 119 -7.77 9.80 -4.43
CA SER A 119 -7.82 10.46 -5.75
C SER A 119 -9.11 10.24 -6.53
N GLY A 120 -9.93 9.26 -6.13
CA GLY A 120 -11.14 8.85 -6.83
C GLY A 120 -10.90 8.11 -8.15
N LYS A 121 -9.67 7.67 -8.44
CA LYS A 121 -9.30 6.97 -9.68
C LYS A 121 -8.48 5.72 -9.37
N SER A 122 -8.84 4.60 -9.99
CA SER A 122 -8.07 3.35 -9.87
C SER A 122 -6.60 3.57 -10.20
N LYS A 123 -5.74 3.00 -9.34
CA LYS A 123 -4.28 3.01 -9.48
C LYS A 123 -3.70 1.60 -9.55
N TYR A 124 -4.49 0.61 -9.95
CA TYR A 124 -4.07 -0.79 -9.97
C TYR A 124 -2.77 -1.04 -10.75
N HIS A 125 -2.58 -0.34 -11.87
CA HIS A 125 -1.38 -0.50 -12.72
C HIS A 125 -0.13 0.23 -12.20
N ILE A 126 -0.21 0.95 -11.07
CA ILE A 126 0.95 1.57 -10.42
C ILE A 126 1.68 0.51 -9.58
N GLY A 127 3.01 0.68 -9.47
CA GLY A 127 3.89 -0.18 -8.71
C GLY A 127 5.10 -0.65 -9.52
N HIS A 128 5.82 -1.61 -8.99
CA HIS A 128 7.00 -2.19 -9.64
C HIS A 128 6.60 -3.11 -10.79
N ARG A 129 7.14 -2.85 -11.99
CA ARG A 129 6.85 -3.65 -13.18
C ARG A 129 7.16 -5.15 -13.02
N TYR A 130 8.21 -5.48 -12.26
CA TYR A 130 8.60 -6.88 -12.03
C TYR A 130 7.60 -7.65 -11.15
N LEU A 131 6.75 -6.94 -10.38
CA LEU A 131 5.68 -7.52 -9.57
C LEU A 131 4.37 -7.69 -10.32
N SER A 132 4.22 -7.13 -11.54
CA SER A 132 2.96 -7.12 -12.30
C SER A 132 2.35 -8.51 -12.49
N LYS A 133 3.19 -9.53 -12.74
CA LYS A 133 2.74 -10.92 -12.87
C LYS A 133 2.15 -11.44 -11.55
N ILE A 134 2.88 -11.28 -10.45
CA ILE A 134 2.45 -11.70 -9.12
C ILE A 134 1.17 -10.94 -8.72
N LYS A 135 1.12 -9.64 -8.97
CA LYS A 135 -0.07 -8.79 -8.73
C LYS A 135 -1.30 -9.35 -9.40
N LYS A 136 -1.20 -9.71 -10.69
CA LYS A 136 -2.31 -10.32 -11.44
C LYS A 136 -2.72 -11.68 -10.85
N GLU A 137 -1.76 -12.51 -10.44
CA GLU A 137 -2.03 -13.84 -9.87
C GLU A 137 -2.70 -13.76 -8.49
N ILE A 138 -2.32 -12.80 -7.64
CA ILE A 138 -2.92 -12.63 -6.32
C ILE A 138 -4.24 -11.84 -6.34
N TYR A 139 -4.53 -11.11 -7.43
CA TYR A 139 -5.67 -10.20 -7.50
C TYR A 139 -7.04 -10.85 -7.19
N PRO A 140 -7.37 -12.08 -7.64
CA PRO A 140 -8.62 -12.73 -7.25
C PRO A 140 -8.75 -12.96 -5.74
N TYR A 141 -7.63 -13.30 -5.09
CA TYR A 141 -7.55 -13.45 -3.62
C TYR A 141 -7.65 -12.11 -2.92
N TRP A 142 -7.05 -11.06 -3.47
CA TRP A 142 -7.18 -9.70 -2.98
C TRP A 142 -8.64 -9.23 -3.00
N LEU A 143 -9.32 -9.37 -4.13
CA LEU A 143 -10.74 -9.00 -4.28
C LEU A 143 -11.64 -9.75 -3.28
N SER A 144 -11.38 -11.04 -3.10
CA SER A 144 -12.08 -11.85 -2.10
C SER A 144 -11.79 -11.38 -0.67
N PHE A 145 -10.54 -11.02 -0.36
CA PHE A 145 -10.15 -10.48 0.94
C PHE A 145 -10.88 -9.16 1.28
N LEU A 146 -11.03 -8.26 0.29
CA LEU A 146 -11.77 -7.01 0.45
C LEU A 146 -13.24 -7.24 0.80
N ASN A 147 -13.80 -8.42 0.45
CA ASN A 147 -15.18 -8.81 0.76
C ASN A 147 -16.20 -7.74 0.33
N LEU A 148 -16.06 -7.26 -0.91
CA LEU A 148 -16.89 -6.21 -1.49
C LEU A 148 -18.30 -6.73 -1.82
N SER A 149 -19.27 -5.81 -1.88
CA SER A 149 -20.55 -6.12 -2.53
C SER A 149 -20.35 -6.39 -4.02
N GLU A 150 -21.25 -7.15 -4.63
CA GLU A 150 -21.17 -7.51 -6.05
C GLU A 150 -21.03 -6.27 -6.96
N GLU A 151 -21.81 -5.22 -6.71
CA GLU A 151 -21.69 -3.94 -7.41
C GLU A 151 -20.28 -3.33 -7.33
N LYS A 152 -19.69 -3.30 -6.12
CA LYS A 152 -18.36 -2.73 -5.91
C LYS A 152 -17.26 -3.60 -6.51
N LEU A 153 -17.45 -4.92 -6.48
CA LEU A 153 -16.55 -5.88 -7.10
C LEU A 153 -16.53 -5.70 -8.62
N THR A 154 -17.70 -5.65 -9.26
CA THR A 154 -17.83 -5.39 -10.70
C THR A 154 -17.18 -4.06 -11.07
N LYS A 155 -17.42 -3.01 -10.27
CA LYS A 155 -16.78 -1.71 -10.47
C LYS A 155 -15.25 -1.81 -10.43
N HIS A 156 -14.66 -2.47 -9.43
CA HIS A 156 -13.20 -2.64 -9.33
C HIS A 156 -12.63 -3.41 -10.53
N ILE A 157 -13.26 -4.51 -10.93
CA ILE A 157 -12.82 -5.32 -12.08
C ILE A 157 -12.80 -4.49 -13.37
N ILE A 158 -13.84 -3.68 -13.59
CA ILE A 158 -13.95 -2.81 -14.76
C ILE A 158 -12.91 -1.69 -14.71
N GLU A 159 -12.79 -0.99 -13.57
CA GLU A 159 -11.86 0.14 -13.42
C GLU A 159 -10.40 -0.28 -13.50
N ASP A 160 -10.06 -1.46 -12.96
CA ASP A 160 -8.71 -2.01 -12.97
C ASP A 160 -8.36 -2.70 -14.30
N GLY A 161 -9.36 -2.96 -15.16
CA GLY A 161 -9.16 -3.57 -16.47
C GLY A 161 -8.57 -4.99 -16.42
N ILE A 162 -8.65 -5.67 -15.27
CA ILE A 162 -8.13 -7.02 -15.08
C ILE A 162 -9.23 -8.03 -15.28
N ILE A 163 -9.12 -8.80 -16.36
CA ILE A 163 -9.99 -9.95 -16.59
C ILE A 163 -9.60 -11.02 -15.57
N THR A 164 -10.39 -11.12 -14.51
CA THR A 164 -10.42 -12.26 -13.60
C THR A 164 -11.65 -13.08 -13.94
N SER A 165 -11.48 -14.38 -14.20
CA SER A 165 -12.64 -15.24 -14.44
C SER A 165 -13.48 -15.39 -13.18
N LYS A 166 -14.80 -15.54 -13.34
CA LYS A 166 -15.70 -15.83 -12.21
C LYS A 166 -15.25 -17.07 -11.44
N GLU A 167 -14.71 -18.05 -12.14
CA GLU A 167 -14.16 -19.28 -11.55
C GLU A 167 -12.95 -19.01 -10.65
N GLU A 168 -11.97 -18.21 -11.09
CA GLU A 168 -10.81 -17.84 -10.27
C GLU A 168 -11.22 -17.07 -9.01
N TYR A 169 -12.18 -16.15 -9.13
CA TYR A 169 -12.71 -15.42 -7.98
C TYR A 169 -13.42 -16.35 -6.98
N GLU A 170 -14.33 -17.21 -7.46
CA GLU A 170 -15.05 -18.15 -6.57
C GLU A 170 -14.10 -19.16 -5.93
N LYS A 171 -13.08 -19.63 -6.66
CA LYS A 171 -12.01 -20.48 -6.10
C LYS A 171 -11.27 -19.76 -4.98
N ALA A 172 -10.84 -18.51 -5.19
CA ALA A 172 -10.17 -17.71 -4.18
C ALA A 172 -11.06 -17.44 -2.95
N LYS A 173 -12.34 -17.18 -3.17
CA LYS A 173 -13.36 -17.02 -2.12
C LYS A 173 -13.54 -18.28 -1.28
N ASN A 174 -13.56 -19.46 -1.90
CA ASN A 174 -13.65 -20.72 -1.17
C ASN A 174 -12.41 -20.98 -0.31
N ILE A 175 -11.21 -20.72 -0.85
CA ILE A 175 -9.95 -20.88 -0.10
C ILE A 175 -9.90 -19.98 1.14
N ILE A 176 -10.27 -18.70 1.01
CA ILE A 176 -10.27 -17.75 2.14
C ILE A 176 -11.33 -18.10 3.20
N ASN A 177 -12.47 -18.67 2.78
CA ASN A 177 -13.55 -19.05 3.69
C ASN A 177 -13.36 -20.42 4.34
N ASP A 178 -12.45 -21.25 3.83
CA ASP A 178 -12.14 -22.55 4.40
C ASP A 178 -11.65 -22.42 5.86
N SER A 179 -12.35 -23.11 6.76
CA SER A 179 -12.07 -23.10 8.19
C SER A 179 -10.68 -23.62 8.58
N SER A 180 -10.02 -24.39 7.70
CA SER A 180 -8.64 -24.84 7.89
C SER A 180 -7.63 -23.69 7.78
N PHE A 181 -7.89 -22.70 6.91
CA PHE A 181 -7.08 -21.51 6.76
C PHE A 181 -7.26 -20.52 7.92
N LYS A 182 -8.48 -20.48 8.51
CA LYS A 182 -8.79 -19.63 9.68
C LYS A 182 -8.12 -20.07 10.98
N ARG A 183 -7.60 -21.31 11.05
CA ARG A 183 -6.97 -21.88 12.26
C ARG A 183 -5.45 -21.68 12.34
N MET A 184 -4.83 -20.98 11.39
CA MET A 184 -3.39 -20.67 11.43
C MET A 184 -3.05 -19.35 12.14
N ASN A 185 -4.01 -18.74 12.84
CA ASN A 185 -3.81 -17.56 13.70
C ASN A 185 -3.70 -17.94 15.17
#